data_AF-A0A3D5H844-F1
#
_entry.id   AF-A0A3D5H844-F1
#
_cell.length_a   1.000
_cell.length_b   1.000
_cell.length_c   1.000
_cell.angle_alpha   90.00
_cell.angle_beta   90.00
_cell.angle_gamma   90.00
#
_symmetry.space_group_name_H-M   'P 1'
#
loop_
_entity.id
_entity.type
_entity.pdbx_description
1 polymer ?
#
loop_
_entity_poly.entity_id
_entity_poly.type
_entity_poly.pdbx_seq_one_letter_code
_entity_poly.pdbx_strand_id
1 'polypeptide(L)'
;MDATLETGSDILTPAMDLNDFGISVHKNTLNRWYQIMHMARIIDQKADNYVRQGKGWSYHSSFVGHDGIQLILGLSFRQNKDFLFPYYRDLLTGYAAGISVAEIILNGLSKADDVAAGGRHMSNHISKPSIRIQNVSS
;
A
#
# COMPACT_ATOMS: atom_id res chain seq x y z
N MET A 1 -12.15 -18.75 55.34
CA MET A 1 -11.31 -19.09 54.18
C MET A 1 -12.28 -19.33 53.04
N ASP A 2 -12.60 -18.27 52.30
CA ASP A 2 -13.51 -18.34 51.16
C ASP A 2 -12.73 -17.79 49.96
N ALA A 3 -12.39 -18.69 49.04
CA ALA A 3 -11.62 -18.41 47.85
C ALA A 3 -12.60 -18.16 46.71
N THR A 4 -12.97 -16.90 46.50
CA THR A 4 -13.68 -16.49 45.30
C THR A 4 -12.65 -16.31 44.18
N LEU A 5 -12.69 -17.24 43.23
CA LEU A 5 -11.91 -17.22 42.00
C LEU A 5 -12.32 -16.00 41.17
N GLU A 6 -11.42 -15.02 41.05
CA GLU A 6 -11.53 -13.97 40.05
C GLU A 6 -11.44 -14.60 38.66
N THR A 7 -12.56 -14.63 37.95
CA THR A 7 -12.59 -15.00 36.54
C THR A 7 -11.95 -13.86 35.75
N GLY A 8 -10.74 -14.12 35.26
CA GLY A 8 -9.98 -13.21 34.39
C GLY A 8 -10.82 -12.74 33.20
N SER A 9 -11.04 -11.44 33.15
CA SER A 9 -11.66 -10.72 32.03
C SER A 9 -10.69 -9.72 31.38
N ASP A 10 -9.39 -9.92 31.53
CA ASP A 10 -8.34 -9.03 31.00
C ASP A 10 -7.66 -9.60 29.73
N ILE A 11 -8.45 -9.98 28.71
CA ILE A 11 -7.91 -10.27 27.36
C ILE A 11 -8.62 -9.47 26.27
N LEU A 12 -9.13 -8.29 26.60
CA LEU A 12 -9.47 -7.28 25.61
C LEU A 12 -8.92 -5.96 26.11
N THR A 13 -7.67 -5.68 25.77
CA THR A 13 -7.14 -4.32 25.84
C THR A 13 -8.20 -3.42 25.22
N PRO A 14 -8.72 -2.39 25.92
CA PRO A 14 -9.66 -1.46 25.33
C PRO A 14 -8.99 -0.93 24.05
N ALA A 15 -9.73 -0.95 22.94
CA ALA A 15 -9.30 -0.28 21.72
C ALA A 15 -8.74 1.08 22.13
N MET A 16 -7.42 1.23 21.95
CA MET A 16 -6.66 2.39 22.42
C MET A 16 -7.44 3.64 22.07
N ASP A 17 -7.83 4.41 23.09
CA ASP A 17 -8.61 5.62 22.90
C ASP A 17 -7.83 6.53 21.94
N LEU A 18 -8.39 6.72 20.75
CA LEU A 18 -7.86 7.58 19.69
C LEU A 18 -8.13 9.03 20.08
N ASN A 19 -7.71 9.44 21.27
CA ASN A 19 -7.52 10.85 21.55
C ASN A 19 -6.39 11.29 20.63
N ASP A 20 -6.81 11.69 19.42
CA ASP A 20 -6.01 12.34 18.40
C ASP A 20 -5.07 13.29 19.14
N PHE A 21 -3.79 13.31 18.78
CA PHE A 21 -2.78 14.25 19.31
C PHE A 21 -3.11 15.72 18.93
N GLY A 22 -4.39 16.14 19.00
CA GLY A 22 -4.97 17.38 18.51
C GLY A 22 -5.48 17.34 17.06
N ILE A 23 -5.42 16.21 16.36
CA ILE A 23 -5.72 16.12 14.92
C ILE A 23 -7.11 15.53 14.65
N SER A 24 -8.16 16.36 14.64
CA SER A 24 -9.49 15.88 14.24
C SER A 24 -9.55 15.59 12.74
N VAL A 25 -9.81 14.33 12.36
CA VAL A 25 -10.02 13.92 10.96
C VAL A 25 -11.46 13.46 10.75
N HIS A 26 -12.09 13.91 9.66
CA HIS A 26 -13.46 13.51 9.34
C HIS A 26 -13.58 11.98 9.11
N LYS A 27 -14.63 11.35 9.65
CA LYS A 27 -14.84 9.88 9.56
C LYS A 27 -14.77 9.33 8.13
N ASN A 28 -15.33 10.05 7.15
CA ASN A 28 -15.25 9.63 5.74
C ASN A 28 -13.83 9.61 5.20
N THR A 29 -12.97 10.52 5.65
CA THR A 29 -11.55 10.55 5.29
C THR A 29 -10.82 9.35 5.86
N LEU A 30 -11.06 9.02 7.14
CA LEU A 30 -10.51 7.83 7.78
C LEU A 30 -10.93 6.54 7.06
N ASN A 31 -12.23 6.42 6.74
CA ASN A 31 -12.74 5.28 5.97
C ASN A 31 -12.05 5.17 4.60
N ARG A 32 -11.86 6.30 3.91
CA ARG A 32 -11.19 6.31 2.61
C ARG A 32 -9.73 5.89 2.71
N TRP A 33 -9.00 6.40 3.70
CA TRP A 33 -7.61 6.03 3.97
C TRP A 33 -7.48 4.54 4.27
N TYR A 34 -8.35 4.02 5.13
CA TYR A 34 -8.40 2.60 5.44
C TYR A 34 -8.67 1.74 4.20
N GLN A 35 -9.63 2.12 3.36
CA GLN A 35 -9.92 1.40 2.10
C GLN A 35 -8.70 1.34 1.18
N ILE A 36 -7.95 2.44 1.06
CA ILE A 36 -6.74 2.49 0.23
C ILE A 36 -5.66 1.56 0.81
N MET A 37 -5.36 1.67 2.11
CA MET A 37 -4.39 0.80 2.78
C MET A 37 -4.78 -0.67 2.71
N HIS A 38 -6.06 -0.98 2.96
CA HIS A 38 -6.57 -2.34 2.93
C HIS A 38 -6.48 -2.97 1.53
N MET A 39 -6.85 -2.22 0.48
CA MET A 39 -6.71 -2.70 -0.89
C MET A 39 -5.24 -2.94 -1.26
N ALA A 40 -4.34 -2.00 -0.92
CA ALA A 40 -2.91 -2.19 -1.15
C ALA A 40 -2.36 -3.43 -0.41
N ARG A 41 -2.85 -3.68 0.81
CA ARG A 41 -2.48 -4.87 1.59
C ARG A 41 -2.90 -6.17 0.93
N ILE A 42 -4.11 -6.21 0.36
CA ILE A 42 -4.59 -7.38 -0.40
C ILE A 42 -3.69 -7.64 -1.61
N ILE A 43 -3.30 -6.59 -2.33
CA ILE A 43 -2.40 -6.71 -3.51
C ILE A 43 -1.03 -7.24 -3.07
N ASP A 44 -0.47 -6.70 -2.00
CA ASP A 44 0.82 -7.10 -1.44
C ASP A 44 0.84 -8.59 -1.05
N GLN A 45 -0.18 -9.05 -0.32
CA GLN A 45 -0.35 -10.47 0.02
C GLN A 45 -0.55 -11.35 -1.21
N LYS A 46 -1.24 -10.84 -2.24
CA LYS A 46 -1.44 -11.57 -3.49
C LYS A 46 -0.13 -11.72 -4.27
N ALA A 47 0.71 -10.69 -4.28
CA ALA A 47 2.02 -10.70 -4.90
C ALA A 47 2.92 -11.78 -4.27
N ASP A 48 3.03 -11.82 -2.94
CA ASP A 48 3.79 -12.89 -2.24
C ASP A 48 3.32 -14.30 -2.64
N ASN A 49 2.00 -14.51 -2.69
CA ASN A 49 1.44 -15.78 -3.14
C ASN A 49 1.78 -16.10 -4.61
N TYR A 50 1.83 -15.11 -5.49
CA TYR A 50 2.18 -15.30 -6.89
C TYR A 50 3.65 -15.65 -7.10
N VAL A 51 4.54 -15.04 -6.32
CA VAL A 51 5.96 -15.41 -6.30
C VAL A 51 6.12 -16.88 -5.94
N ARG A 52 5.49 -17.33 -4.85
CA ARG A 52 5.56 -18.72 -4.39
C ARG A 52 4.97 -19.72 -5.40
N GLN A 53 4.00 -19.29 -6.21
CA GLN A 53 3.37 -20.12 -7.24
C GLN A 53 4.07 -20.04 -8.60
N GLY A 54 5.12 -19.23 -8.76
CA GLY A 54 5.81 -19.03 -10.04
C GLY A 54 4.93 -18.39 -11.12
N LYS A 55 3.91 -17.61 -10.73
CA LYS A 55 2.94 -17.02 -11.66
C LYS A 55 3.33 -15.63 -12.18
N GLY A 56 4.40 -15.07 -11.64
CA GLY A 56 4.87 -13.72 -11.91
C GLY A 56 5.38 -13.07 -10.63
N TRP A 57 5.57 -11.75 -10.67
CA TRP A 57 6.08 -10.96 -9.54
C TRP A 57 7.47 -11.39 -9.07
N SER A 58 8.31 -11.90 -9.99
CA SER A 58 9.62 -12.52 -9.73
C SER A 58 10.48 -11.78 -8.70
N TYR A 59 10.34 -10.46 -8.64
CA TYR A 59 10.76 -9.63 -7.52
C TYR A 59 9.55 -8.94 -6.86
N HIS A 60 9.29 -9.27 -5.59
CA HIS A 60 8.30 -8.60 -4.75
C HIS A 60 8.98 -7.99 -3.53
N SER A 61 8.86 -6.67 -3.37
CA SER A 61 9.30 -5.94 -2.19
C SER A 61 8.09 -5.36 -1.48
N SER A 62 7.71 -6.02 -0.39
CA SER A 62 6.50 -5.67 0.35
C SER A 62 6.62 -4.33 1.06
N PHE A 63 5.56 -3.53 1.12
CA PHE A 63 5.56 -2.25 1.84
C PHE A 63 5.15 -2.36 3.32
N VAL A 64 4.96 -3.57 3.87
CA VAL A 64 4.51 -3.79 5.26
C VAL A 64 5.25 -2.88 6.24
N GLY A 65 4.50 -2.17 7.09
CA GLY A 65 5.06 -1.35 8.16
C GLY A 65 5.36 0.09 7.74
N HIS A 66 5.24 0.41 6.45
CA HIS A 66 5.40 1.75 5.90
C HIS A 66 4.07 2.37 5.44
N ASP A 67 2.94 1.76 5.82
CA ASP A 67 1.61 2.07 5.31
C ASP A 67 1.23 3.55 5.47
N GLY A 68 1.38 4.10 6.67
CA GLY A 68 0.97 5.48 6.97
C GLY A 68 1.75 6.52 6.16
N ILE A 69 3.08 6.38 6.10
CA ILE A 69 3.93 7.34 5.38
C ILE A 69 3.70 7.26 3.87
N GLN A 70 3.59 6.06 3.31
CA GLN A 70 3.33 5.89 1.87
C GLN A 70 1.94 6.39 1.46
N LEU A 71 0.93 6.13 2.29
CA LEU A 71 -0.42 6.64 2.07
C LEU A 71 -0.40 8.17 1.96
N ILE A 72 0.16 8.85 2.96
CA ILE A 72 0.14 10.31 3.00
C ILE A 72 1.00 10.91 1.89
N LEU A 73 2.16 10.31 1.56
CA LEU A 73 2.98 10.75 0.41
C LEU A 73 2.19 10.67 -0.91
N GLY A 74 1.52 9.55 -1.15
CA GLY A 74 0.72 9.37 -2.37
C GLY A 74 -0.50 10.29 -2.41
N LEU A 75 -1.19 10.51 -1.29
CA LEU A 75 -2.33 11.43 -1.22
C LEU A 75 -1.95 12.91 -1.33
N SER A 76 -0.72 13.27 -0.92
CA SER A 76 -0.21 14.64 -1.02
C SER A 76 0.29 14.98 -2.43
N PHE A 77 0.55 13.97 -3.26
CA PHE A 77 1.04 14.13 -4.63
C PHE A 77 -0.03 14.75 -5.54
N ARG A 78 0.32 15.85 -6.20
CA ARG A 78 -0.57 16.50 -7.17
C ARG A 78 -0.19 16.08 -8.58
N GLN A 79 -0.99 15.19 -9.16
CA GLN A 79 -0.83 14.73 -10.53
C GLN A 79 -0.68 15.91 -11.51
N ASN A 80 0.22 15.77 -12.48
CA ASN A 80 0.52 16.78 -13.50
C ASN A 80 1.07 18.12 -12.97
N LYS A 81 1.36 18.22 -11.67
CA LYS A 81 2.05 19.38 -11.07
C LYS A 81 3.38 18.96 -10.49
N ASP A 82 3.35 17.97 -9.61
CA ASP A 82 4.53 17.43 -8.95
C ASP A 82 5.16 16.31 -9.78
N PHE A 83 6.42 15.99 -9.49
CA PHE A 83 7.09 14.81 -10.00
C PHE A 83 7.32 13.85 -8.83
N LEU A 84 6.91 12.60 -8.99
CA LEU A 84 7.14 11.55 -8.01
C LEU A 84 8.20 10.58 -8.54
N PHE A 85 9.23 10.35 -7.74
CA PHE A 85 10.29 9.37 -8.01
C PHE A 85 10.17 8.26 -6.96
N PRO A 86 9.37 7.21 -7.25
CA PRO A 86 9.13 6.15 -6.27
C PRO A 86 10.36 5.27 -6.05
N TYR A 87 10.44 4.67 -4.88
CA TYR A 87 11.36 3.59 -4.55
C TYR A 87 10.69 2.22 -4.81
N TYR A 88 11.48 1.14 -4.92
CA TYR A 88 10.95 -0.21 -5.22
C TYR A 88 9.90 -0.74 -4.20
N ARG A 89 9.79 -0.07 -3.04
CA ARG A 89 8.87 -0.40 -1.95
C ARG A 89 7.62 0.47 -1.95
N ASP A 90 7.49 1.44 -2.85
CA ASP A 90 6.46 2.48 -2.83
C ASP A 90 5.15 2.08 -3.55
N LEU A 91 4.73 0.82 -3.40
CA LEU A 91 3.50 0.33 -4.03
C LEU A 91 2.28 1.09 -3.53
N LEU A 92 2.15 1.30 -2.21
CA LEU A 92 1.02 2.04 -1.65
C LEU A 92 1.08 3.52 -2.04
N THR A 93 2.28 4.12 -2.08
CA THR A 93 2.45 5.50 -2.57
C THR A 93 1.95 5.62 -4.01
N GLY A 94 2.36 4.73 -4.91
CA GLY A 94 1.91 4.73 -6.30
C GLY A 94 0.40 4.52 -6.44
N TYR A 95 -0.17 3.60 -5.66
CA TYR A 95 -1.61 3.35 -5.63
C TYR A 95 -2.39 4.58 -5.14
N ALA A 96 -1.98 5.18 -4.01
CA ALA A 96 -2.59 6.37 -3.45
C ALA A 96 -2.44 7.60 -4.37
N ALA A 97 -1.32 7.71 -5.10
CA ALA A 97 -1.05 8.75 -6.09
C ALA A 97 -1.86 8.60 -7.39
N GLY A 98 -2.54 7.47 -7.61
CA GLY A 98 -3.48 7.27 -8.72
C GLY A 98 -3.06 6.25 -9.79
N ILE A 99 -2.08 5.39 -9.50
CA ILE A 99 -1.87 4.16 -10.28
C ILE A 99 -2.96 3.16 -9.88
N SER A 100 -3.67 2.59 -10.85
CA SER A 100 -4.75 1.66 -10.58
C SER A 100 -4.25 0.29 -10.14
N VAL A 101 -5.10 -0.46 -9.44
CA VAL A 101 -4.82 -1.86 -9.07
C VAL A 101 -4.51 -2.72 -10.30
N ALA A 102 -5.23 -2.51 -11.40
CA ALA A 102 -5.01 -3.24 -12.64
C ALA A 102 -3.61 -2.95 -13.22
N GLU A 103 -3.19 -1.68 -13.28
CA GLU A 103 -1.85 -1.29 -13.73
C GLU A 103 -0.75 -1.89 -12.84
N ILE A 104 -0.95 -1.91 -11.52
CA ILE A 104 -0.01 -2.54 -10.57
C ILE A 104 0.11 -4.05 -10.85
N ILE A 105 -1.01 -4.73 -11.08
CA ILE A 105 -1.03 -6.17 -11.41
C ILE A 105 -0.36 -6.44 -12.76
N LEU A 106 -0.59 -5.59 -13.77
CA LEU A 106 0.06 -5.72 -15.09
C LEU A 106 1.58 -5.60 -14.98
N ASN A 107 2.07 -4.62 -14.21
CA ASN A 107 3.49 -4.46 -13.91
C ASN A 107 4.06 -5.68 -13.17
N GLY A 108 3.37 -6.13 -12.12
CA GLY A 108 3.80 -7.28 -11.33
C GLY A 108 3.84 -8.58 -12.13
N LEU A 109 2.97 -8.75 -13.13
CA LEU A 109 2.96 -9.91 -14.02
C LEU A 109 3.76 -9.71 -15.32
N SER A 110 4.50 -8.61 -15.45
CA SER A 110 5.31 -8.25 -16.62
C SER A 110 4.52 -8.34 -17.94
N LYS A 111 3.32 -7.74 -17.98
CA LYS A 111 2.45 -7.76 -19.16
C LYS A 111 2.81 -6.64 -20.15
N ALA A 112 2.50 -6.87 -21.43
CA ALA A 112 2.73 -5.89 -22.50
C ALA A 112 1.95 -4.58 -22.30
N ASP A 113 0.77 -4.65 -21.67
CA ASP A 113 -0.08 -3.50 -21.38
C ASP A 113 0.35 -2.71 -20.12
N ASP A 114 1.48 -3.06 -19.51
CA ASP A 114 2.05 -2.30 -18.40
C ASP A 114 2.43 -0.89 -18.85
N VAL A 115 1.76 0.12 -18.27
CA VAL A 115 1.95 1.54 -18.55
C VAL A 115 3.32 2.09 -18.14
N ALA A 116 4.08 1.35 -17.31
CA ALA A 116 5.43 1.72 -16.91
C ALA A 116 6.45 1.48 -18.03
N ALA A 117 6.58 0.22 -18.48
CA ALA A 117 7.65 -0.18 -19.40
C ALA A 117 7.24 -1.25 -20.43
N GLY A 118 5.96 -1.63 -20.49
CA GLY A 118 5.47 -2.72 -21.33
C GLY A 118 6.06 -4.08 -20.94
N GLY A 119 6.24 -4.33 -19.64
CA GLY A 119 6.76 -5.59 -19.11
C GLY A 119 8.28 -5.77 -19.19
N ARG A 120 9.04 -4.75 -19.63
CA ARG A 120 10.51 -4.80 -19.72
C ARG A 120 11.23 -4.50 -18.40
N HIS A 121 10.56 -3.84 -17.46
CA HIS A 121 11.12 -3.62 -16.13
C HIS A 121 10.89 -4.84 -15.25
N MET A 122 11.80 -5.02 -14.28
CA MET A 122 11.58 -5.94 -13.16
C MET A 122 10.27 -5.60 -12.46
N SER A 123 9.53 -6.61 -12.00
CA SER A 123 8.32 -6.41 -11.22
C SER A 123 8.58 -5.51 -10.01
N ASN A 124 7.55 -4.81 -9.53
CA ASN A 124 7.63 -3.78 -8.48
C ASN A 124 8.29 -2.44 -8.88
N HIS A 125 8.75 -2.27 -10.13
CA HIS A 125 9.14 -0.95 -10.68
C HIS A 125 7.92 -0.21 -11.23
N ILE A 126 7.02 0.14 -10.34
CA ILE A 126 5.73 0.75 -10.68
C ILE A 126 5.96 2.21 -11.09
N SER A 127 5.46 2.60 -12.25
CA SER A 127 5.50 4.00 -12.71
C SER A 127 4.32 4.32 -13.63
N LYS A 128 4.05 5.61 -13.80
CA LYS A 128 3.00 6.10 -14.70
C LYS A 128 3.37 7.50 -15.19
N PRO A 129 4.20 7.59 -16.24
CA PRO A 129 4.71 8.88 -16.74
C PRO A 129 3.60 9.88 -17.13
N SER A 130 2.43 9.39 -17.56
CA SER A 130 1.28 10.22 -17.91
C SER A 130 0.71 11.05 -16.75
N ILE A 131 1.00 10.68 -15.50
CA ILE A 131 0.66 11.49 -14.30
C ILE A 131 1.91 11.96 -13.55
N ARG A 132 3.08 11.94 -14.21
CA ARG A 132 4.40 12.35 -13.68
C ARG A 132 4.97 11.48 -12.55
N ILE A 133 4.53 10.22 -12.46
CA ILE A 133 5.23 9.20 -11.65
C ILE A 133 6.30 8.57 -12.53
N GLN A 134 7.55 8.87 -12.22
CA GLN A 134 8.71 8.51 -13.04
C GLN A 134 9.11 7.05 -12.85
N ASN A 135 9.90 6.54 -13.80
CA ASN A 135 10.43 5.19 -13.73
C ASN A 135 11.38 5.03 -12.53
N VAL A 136 11.37 3.82 -11.98
CA VAL A 136 12.31 3.41 -10.94
C VAL A 136 13.52 2.76 -11.61
N SER A 137 14.71 3.00 -11.06
CA SER A 137 15.93 2.26 -11.36
C SER A 137 16.40 1.55 -10.10
N SER A 138 17.00 0.37 -10.28
CA SER A 138 17.75 -0.36 -9.26
C SER A 138 19.02 0.39 -8.85
#